data_AF-A0A1H7SXV8-F1
#
_entry.id   AF-A0A1H7SXV8-F1
#
_cell.length_a   1.000
_cell.length_b   1.000
_cell.length_c   1.000
_cell.angle_alpha   90.00
_cell.angle_beta   90.00
_cell.angle_gamma   90.00
#
_symmetry.space_group_name_H-M   'P 1'
#
loop_
_entity.id
_entity.type
_entity.pdbx_description
1 polymer ?
#
loop_
_entity_poly.entity_id
_entity_poly.type
_entity_poly.pdbx_seq_one_letter_code
_entity_poly.pdbx_strand_id
1 'polypeptide(L)' 'MFVKVTKSGPRRYVKLVESFRDEAGKSRQRVIATLGRLEAVTAGESSALINGLLRVSGQPT' A
#
# COMPACT_ATOMS: atom_id res chain seq x y z
N MET A 1 -1.43 2.28 -9.20
CA MET A 1 -1.43 1.59 -7.88
C MET A 1 -2.21 2.42 -6.87
N PHE A 2 -2.70 1.81 -5.79
CA PHE A 2 -3.42 2.50 -4.72
C PHE A 2 -3.24 1.78 -3.39
N VAL A 3 -3.51 2.48 -2.28
CA VAL A 3 -3.50 1.89 -0.95
C VAL A 3 -4.89 1.33 -0.62
N LYS A 4 -4.92 0.09 -0.13
CA LYS A 4 -6.14 -0.57 0.35
C LYS A 4 -5.96 -1.02 1.79
N VAL A 5 -6.92 -0.70 2.66
CA VAL A 5 -6.98 -1.27 4.01
C VAL A 5 -7.80 -2.56 3.95
N THR A 6 -7.25 -3.64 4.52
CA THR A 6 -7.92 -4.95 4.59
C THR A 6 -8.01 -5.42 6.04
N LYS A 7 -9.05 -6.21 6.37
CA LYS A 7 -9.27 -6.77 7.70
C LYS A 7 -8.91 -8.26 7.72
N SER A 8 -8.26 -8.71 8.77
CA SER A 8 -7.99 -10.12 9.05
C SER A 8 -8.18 -10.36 10.55
N GLY A 9 -9.30 -11.01 10.92
CA GLY A 9 -9.72 -11.13 12.32
C GLY A 9 -9.84 -9.75 12.98
N PRO A 10 -9.22 -9.52 14.16
CA PRO A 10 -9.25 -8.22 14.83
C PRO A 10 -8.32 -7.18 14.20
N ARG A 11 -7.40 -7.59 13.32
CA ARG A 11 -6.33 -6.72 12.79
C ARG A 11 -6.72 -6.09 11.45
N ARG A 12 -6.19 -4.89 11.20
CA ARG A 12 -6.27 -4.19 9.91
C ARG A 12 -4.88 -3.99 9.33
N TYR A 13 -4.75 -4.12 8.02
CA TYR A 13 -3.48 -4.03 7.30
C TYR A 13 -3.57 -3.06 6.14
N VAL A 14 -2.51 -2.27 5.96
CA VAL A 14 -2.31 -1.38 4.82
C VAL A 14 -1.61 -2.17 3.71
N LYS A 15 -2.19 -2.18 2.51
CA LYS A 15 -1.66 -2.90 1.36
C LYS A 15 -1.48 -1.96 0.18
N LEU A 16 -0.36 -2.11 -0.54
CA LEU A 16 -0.18 -1.54 -1.87
C LEU A 16 -0.79 -2.50 -2.88
N VAL A 17 -1.70 -1.99 -3.70
CA VAL A 17 -2.46 -2.76 -4.68
C VAL A 17 -2.27 -2.15 -6.06
N GLU A 18 -2.17 -3.02 -7.06
CA GLU A 18 -2.17 -2.63 -8.46
C GLU A 18 -3.40 -3.17 -9.17
N SER A 19 -3.99 -2.33 -10.03
CA SER A 19 -4.99 -2.74 -10.99
C SER A 19 -4.30 -3.11 -12.30
N PHE A 20 -4.64 -4.27 -12.86
CA PHE A 20 -4.10 -4.76 -14.13
C PHE A 20 -5.22 -5.43 -14.94
N ARG A 21 -4.98 -5.71 -16.22
CA ARG A 21 -5.86 -6.57 -17.02
C ARG A 21 -5.26 -7.96 -17.14
N ASP A 22 -6.07 -9.00 -16.94
CA ASP A 22 -5.64 -10.38 -17.19
C ASP A 22 -5.56 -10.68 -18.71
N GLU A 23 -5.16 -11.89 -19.07
CA GLU A 23 -5.00 -12.32 -20.47
C GLU A 23 -6.31 -12.24 -21.27
N ALA A 24 -7.46 -12.33 -20.59
CA ALA A 24 -8.78 -12.16 -21.20
C ALA A 24 -9.23 -10.68 -21.28
N GLY A 25 -8.34 -9.73 -20.92
CA GLY A 25 -8.62 -8.30 -20.92
C GLY A 25 -9.49 -7.82 -19.76
N LYS A 26 -9.81 -8.68 -18.77
CA LYS A 26 -10.66 -8.33 -17.63
C LYS A 26 -9.86 -7.60 -16.56
N SER A 27 -10.43 -6.50 -16.04
CA SER A 27 -9.83 -5.75 -14.94
C SER A 27 -9.75 -6.59 -13.67
N ARG A 28 -8.53 -6.71 -13.13
CA ARG A 28 -8.19 -7.43 -11.90
C ARG A 28 -7.35 -6.55 -10.99
N GLN A 29 -7.23 -6.97 -9.74
CA GLN A 29 -6.37 -6.33 -8.74
C GLN A 29 -5.45 -7.38 -8.12
N ARG A 30 -4.19 -7.02 -7.87
CA ARG A 30 -3.25 -7.86 -7.11
C ARG A 30 -2.61 -7.05 -5.99
N VAL A 31 -2.36 -7.71 -4.86
CA VAL A 31 -1.57 -7.12 -3.78
C VAL A 31 -0.11 -7.16 -4.19
N ILE A 32 0.54 -5.99 -4.19
CA ILE A 32 1.97 -5.85 -4.48
C ILE A 32 2.76 -6.03 -3.18
N ALA A 33 2.32 -5.39 -2.10
CA ALA A 33 2.96 -5.48 -0.80
C ALA A 33 1.96 -5.27 0.34
N THR A 34 2.27 -5.82 1.52
CA THR A 34 1.64 -5.43 2.78
C THR A 34 2.58 -4.49 3.50
N LEU A 35 2.18 -3.23 3.68
CA LEU A 35 3.03 -2.18 4.24
C LEU A 35 3.07 -2.20 5.77
N GLY A 36 2.15 -2.91 6.41
CA GLY A 36 2.12 -3.10 7.86
C GLY A 36 0.71 -3.18 8.41
N ARG A 37 0.61 -3.32 9.74
CA ARG A 37 -0.66 -3.13 10.46
C ARG A 37 -1.03 -1.66 10.41
N LEU A 38 -2.33 -1.37 10.31
CA LEU A 38 -2.81 0.01 10.24
C LEU A 38 -2.32 0.84 11.45
N GLU A 39 -2.40 0.27 12.65
CA GLU A 39 -1.93 0.92 13.90
C GLU A 39 -0.43 1.27 13.87
N ALA A 40 0.41 0.36 13.39
CA ALA A 40 1.85 0.55 13.25
C ALA A 40 2.19 1.63 12.21
N VAL A 41 1.51 1.58 11.06
CA VAL A 41 1.67 2.59 9.99
C VAL A 41 1.28 3.97 10.52
N THR A 42 0.16 4.08 11.26
CA THR A 42 -0.27 5.35 11.88
C THR A 42 0.66 5.81 13.01
N ALA A 43 1.35 4.89 13.68
CA ALA A 43 2.37 5.21 14.68
C ALA A 43 3.71 5.66 14.07
N GLY A 44 3.82 5.70 12.73
CA GLY A 44 5.01 6.20 12.03
C GLY A 44 6.04 5.12 11.67
N GLU A 45 5.74 3.83 11.86
CA GLU A 45 6.67 2.75 11.50
C GLU A 45 6.97 2.70 9.98
N SER A 46 6.12 3.30 9.14
CA SER A 46 6.31 3.41 7.69
C SER A 46 6.88 4.75 7.22
N SER A 47 7.27 5.66 8.11
CA SER A 47 7.73 7.00 7.75
C SER A 47 8.96 6.98 6.83
N ALA A 48 9.90 6.06 7.05
CA ALA A 48 11.07 5.93 6.18
C ALA A 48 10.70 5.60 4.72
N LEU A 49 9.71 4.72 4.52
CA LEU A 49 9.20 4.39 3.20
C LEU A 49 8.50 5.60 2.55
N ILE A 50 7.62 6.27 3.30
CA ILE A 50 6.88 7.44 2.83
C ILE A 50 7.85 8.55 2.41
N ASN A 51 8.84 8.86 3.26
CA ASN A 51 9.85 9.88 2.98
C ASN A 51 10.70 9.51 1.76
N GLY A 52 11.03 8.23 1.58
CA GLY A 52 11.69 7.74 0.36
C GLY A 52 10.86 8.00 -0.89
N LEU A 53 9.55 7.68 -0.85
CA LEU A 53 8.63 7.92 -1.96
C LEU A 53 8.44 9.41 -2.28
N LEU A 54 8.31 10.26 -1.25
CA LEU A 54 8.23 11.71 -1.41
C LEU A 54 9.50 12.26 -2.07
N ARG A 55 10.68 11.85 -1.60
CA ARG A 55 11.97 12.27 -2.17
C ARG A 55 12.09 11.93 -3.65
N VAL A 56 11.78 10.69 -4.06
CA VAL A 56 11.90 10.27 -5.47
C VAL A 56 10.83 10.90 -6.36
N SER A 57 9.71 11.35 -5.80
CA SER A 57 8.65 12.07 -6.51
C SER A 57 8.85 13.59 -6.52
N GLY A 58 9.99 14.08 -6.01
CA GLY A 58 10.31 15.51 -5.94
C GLY A 58 9.45 16.29 -4.94
N GLN A 59 8.80 15.59 -4.01
CA GLN A 59 8.00 16.21 -2.94
C GLN A 59 8.88 16.48 -1.71
N PRO A 60 8.62 17.56 -0.95
CA PRO A 60 9.29 17.81 0.31
C PRO A 60 9.02 16.67 1.31
N THR A 61 10.05 16.31 2.09
CA THR A 61 10.01 15.29 3.14
C THR A 61 9.89 15.89 4.52
#